data_AF-A0A7Y9FK27-F1
#
_entry.id   AF-A0A7Y9FK27-F1
#
_cell.length_a   1.000
_cell.length_b   1.000
_cell.length_c   1.000
_cell.angle_alpha   90.00
_cell.angle_beta   90.00
_cell.angle_gamma   90.00
#
_symmetry.space_group_name_H-M   'P 1'
#
loop_
_entity.id
_entity.type
_entity.pdbx_description
1 polymer ?
#
loop_
_entity_poly.entity_id
_entity_poly.type
_entity_poly.pdbx_seq_one_letter_code
_entity_poly.pdbx_strand_id
1 'polypeptide(L)' 'MRSHKQIVEQIGPDKLAAVFGVPLSTTRSWGRRNSIPAEFWLGFRSRRWATYEELARAAAADRFPAEQASGVAA' A
#
# COMPACT_ATOMS: atom_id res chain seq x y z
N MET A 1 1.67 -4.87 11.38
CA MET A 1 0.72 -4.63 10.26
C MET A 1 1.51 -4.50 8.98
N ARG A 2 0.97 -4.97 7.84
CA ARG A 2 1.64 -4.81 6.55
C ARG A 2 1.36 -3.42 5.98
N SER A 3 2.39 -2.67 5.65
CA SER A 3 2.27 -1.42 4.91
C SER A 3 2.08 -1.69 3.41
N HIS A 4 1.61 -0.69 2.65
CA HIS A 4 1.54 -0.80 1.19
C HIS A 4 2.91 -1.09 0.58
N LYS A 5 3.98 -0.50 1.12
CA LYS A 5 5.35 -0.82 0.72
C LYS A 5 5.65 -2.31 0.89
N GLN A 6 5.36 -2.88 2.05
CA GLN A 6 5.60 -4.30 2.32
C GLN A 6 4.77 -5.21 1.40
N ILE A 7 3.52 -4.84 1.11
CA ILE A 7 2.66 -5.56 0.16
C ILE A 7 3.27 -5.53 -1.25
N VAL A 8 3.71 -4.36 -1.71
CA VAL A 8 4.34 -4.20 -3.04
C VAL A 8 5.65 -4.98 -3.14
N GLU A 9 6.51 -4.91 -2.13
CA GLU A 9 7.81 -5.61 -2.09
C GLU A 9 7.64 -7.13 -2.02
N GLN A 10 6.64 -7.62 -1.27
CA GLN A 10 6.35 -9.05 -1.15
C GLN A 10 5.91 -9.67 -2.50
N ILE A 11 5.12 -8.94 -3.30
CA ILE A 11 4.60 -9.44 -4.57
C ILE A 11 5.61 -9.27 -5.71
N GLY A 12 6.38 -8.18 -5.67
CA GLY A 12 7.28 -7.76 -6.73
C GLY A 12 6.64 -6.66 -7.60
N PRO A 13 7.25 -5.47 -7.71
CA PRO A 13 6.71 -4.37 -8.52
C PRO A 13 6.65 -4.70 -10.02
N ASP A 14 7.54 -5.55 -10.52
CA ASP A 14 7.56 -6.10 -11.87
C ASP A 14 6.33 -6.98 -12.15
N LYS A 15 6.01 -7.90 -11.23
CA LYS A 15 4.81 -8.73 -11.32
C LYS A 15 3.53 -7.89 -11.29
N LEU A 16 3.49 -6.88 -10.43
CA LEU A 16 2.36 -5.95 -10.35
C LEU A 16 2.20 -5.17 -11.67
N ALA A 17 3.29 -4.71 -12.27
CA ALA A 17 3.25 -3.97 -13.53
C ALA A 17 2.68 -4.82 -14.66
N ALA A 18 3.15 -6.08 -14.78
CA ALA A 18 2.64 -7.03 -15.76
C ALA A 18 1.15 -7.36 -15.55
N VAL A 19 0.73 -7.54 -14.30
CA VAL A 19 -0.66 -7.92 -13.97
C VAL A 19 -1.66 -6.78 -14.17
N PHE A 20 -1.28 -5.56 -13.83
CA PHE A 20 -2.16 -4.39 -13.91
C PHE A 20 -2.03 -3.62 -15.22
N GLY A 21 -1.09 -4.01 -16.10
CA GLY A 21 -0.86 -3.32 -17.38
C GLY A 21 -0.38 -1.88 -17.19
N VAL A 22 0.31 -1.59 -16.07
CA VAL A 22 0.84 -0.26 -15.76
C VAL A 22 2.37 -0.27 -15.83
N PRO A 23 3.01 0.88 -16.07
CA PRO A 23 4.48 0.97 -16.08
C PRO A 23 5.11 0.50 -14.76
N LEU A 24 6.30 -0.12 -14.84
CA LEU A 24 7.07 -0.51 -13.65
C LEU A 24 7.42 0.67 -12.74
N SER A 25 7.60 1.86 -13.30
CA SER A 25 7.78 3.09 -12.52
C SER A 25 6.56 3.39 -11.64
N THR A 26 5.35 3.13 -12.13
CA THR A 26 4.10 3.31 -11.39
C THR A 26 4.03 2.39 -10.18
N THR A 27 4.27 1.08 -10.35
CA THR A 27 4.22 0.14 -9.22
C THR A 27 5.36 0.35 -8.22
N ARG A 28 6.55 0.75 -8.69
CA ARG A 28 7.64 1.22 -7.81
C ARG A 28 7.24 2.47 -7.03
N SER A 29 6.51 3.39 -7.66
CA SER A 29 6.04 4.61 -6.98
C SER A 29 5.06 4.29 -5.84
N TRP A 30 4.24 3.25 -5.97
CA TRP A 30 3.33 2.81 -4.90
C TRP A 30 4.09 2.37 -3.65
N GLY A 31 5.17 1.59 -3.83
CA GLY A 31 6.03 1.18 -2.72
C GLY A 31 6.78 2.36 -2.09
N ARG A 32 7.33 3.27 -2.92
CA ARG A 32 8.04 4.46 -2.43
C ARG A 32 7.15 5.42 -1.64
N ARG A 33 5.91 5.62 -2.11
CA ARG A 33 4.92 6.50 -1.48
C ARG A 33 4.09 5.79 -0.41
N ASN A 34 4.34 4.51 -0.17
CA ASN A 34 3.54 3.67 0.72
C ASN A 34 2.02 3.80 0.45
N SER A 35 1.65 3.92 -0.83
CA SER A 35 0.29 4.24 -1.24
C SER A 35 -0.07 3.45 -2.49
N ILE A 36 -1.00 2.49 -2.34
CA ILE A 36 -1.61 1.76 -3.46
C ILE A 36 -2.94 2.44 -3.77
N PRO A 37 -3.15 2.94 -5.00
CA PRO A 37 -4.41 3.57 -5.38
C PRO A 37 -5.62 2.62 -5.28
N ALA A 38 -6.77 3.15 -4.86
CA ALA A 38 -7.96 2.36 -4.52
C ALA A 38 -8.52 1.57 -5.71
N GLU A 39 -8.36 2.07 -6.93
CA GLU A 39 -8.79 1.42 -8.16
C GLU A 39 -8.11 0.05 -8.40
N PHE A 40 -6.92 -0.17 -7.81
CA PHE A 40 -6.21 -1.45 -7.93
C PHE A 40 -6.59 -2.46 -6.84
N TRP A 41 -7.24 -2.04 -5.75
CA TRP A 41 -7.47 -2.87 -4.56
C TRP A 41 -8.26 -4.15 -4.86
N LEU A 42 -9.24 -4.08 -5.76
CA LEU A 42 -9.99 -5.24 -6.21
C LEU A 42 -9.06 -6.31 -6.79
N GLY A 43 -8.05 -5.90 -7.58
CA GLY A 43 -7.11 -6.83 -8.18
C GLY A 43 -6.17 -7.50 -7.18
N PHE A 44 -5.81 -6.81 -6.09
CA PHE A 44 -5.07 -7.40 -4.96
C PHE A 44 -5.93 -8.43 -4.21
N ARG A 45 -7.20 -8.10 -3.93
CA ARG A 45 -8.13 -9.00 -3.26
C ARG A 45 -8.43 -10.25 -4.10
N SER A 46 -8.77 -10.08 -5.37
CA SER A 46 -9.12 -11.19 -6.27
C SER A 46 -7.99 -12.21 -6.40
N ARG A 47 -6.73 -11.77 -6.26
CA ARG A 47 -5.53 -12.63 -6.31
C ARG A 47 -5.06 -13.11 -4.92
N ARG A 48 -5.81 -12.78 -3.86
CA ARG A 48 -5.50 -13.12 -2.46
C ARG A 48 -4.12 -12.62 -2.00
N TRP A 49 -3.66 -11.49 -2.54
CA TRP A 49 -2.40 -10.88 -2.11
C TRP A 49 -2.55 -10.05 -0.83
N ALA A 50 -3.70 -9.37 -0.72
CA ALA A 50 -4.10 -8.61 0.46
C ALA A 50 -5.63 -8.56 0.53
N THR A 51 -6.19 -8.43 1.73
CA THR A 51 -7.62 -8.16 1.91
C THR A 51 -7.91 -6.66 1.83
N TYR A 52 -9.19 -6.27 1.64
CA TYR A 52 -9.58 -4.86 1.71
C TYR A 52 -9.29 -4.24 3.07
N GLU A 53 -9.45 -5.01 4.15
CA GLU A 53 -9.15 -4.55 5.49
C GLU A 53 -7.67 -4.23 5.65
N GLU A 54 -6.78 -5.07 5.13
CA GLU A 54 -5.33 -4.83 5.16
C GLU A 54 -4.95 -3.57 4.37
N LEU A 55 -5.49 -3.39 3.17
CA LEU A 55 -5.24 -2.21 2.33
C LEU A 55 -5.78 -0.93 2.97
N ALA A 56 -7.01 -0.97 3.51
CA ALA A 56 -7.62 0.17 4.20
C ALA A 56 -6.83 0.55 5.46
N ARG A 57 -6.39 -0.44 6.24
CA ARG A 57 -5.55 -0.21 7.42
C ARG A 57 -4.19 0.37 7.05
N ALA A 58 -3.56 -0.10 5.97
CA ALA A 58 -2.30 0.43 5.47
C ALA A 58 -2.44 1.89 5.00
N ALA A 59 -3.54 2.23 4.32
CA ALA A 59 -3.86 3.60 3.92
C ALA A 59 -4.11 4.53 5.12
N ALA A 60 -4.82 4.05 6.15
CA ALA A 60 -5.10 4.82 7.35
C ALA A 60 -3.82 5.11 8.17
N ALA A 61 -2.91 4.14 8.27
CA ALA A 61 -1.64 4.29 8.96
C ALA A 61 -0.71 5.32 8.30
N ASP A 62 -0.79 5.47 6.97
CA ASP A 62 -0.02 6.46 6.22
C ASP A 62 -0.53 7.90 6.45
N ARG A 63 -1.85 8.05 6.62
CA ARG A 63 -2.50 9.36 6.86
C ARG A 63 -2.31 9.90 8.27
N PHE A 64 -2.12 9.02 9.25
CA PHE A 64 -1.92 9.37 10.65
C PHE A 64 -0.65 8.72 11.17
N PRO A 65 0.54 9.22 10.77
CA PRO A 65 1.77 8.80 11.43
C PRO A 65 1.64 9.10 12.92
N ALA A 66 2.01 8.16 13.77
CA ALA A 66 1.79 8.17 15.23
C ALA A 66 2.52 9.31 15.99
N GLU A 67 3.03 10.32 15.30
CA GLU A 67 3.78 11.46 15.80
C GLU A 67 2.90 12.59 16.40
N GLN A 68 1.58 12.39 16.49
CA GLN A 68 0.66 13.33 17.17
C GLN A 68 0.25 12.90 18.59
N ALA A 69 0.91 11.89 19.17
CA ALA A 69 0.57 11.37 20.50
C ALA A 69 1.47 11.86 21.65
N SER A 70 2.43 12.76 21.40
CA SER A 70 3.40 13.20 22.42
C SER A 70 3.63 14.72 22.40
N GLY A 71 2.54 15.48 22.57
CA GLY A 71 2.59 16.95 22.50
C GLY A 71 1.50 17.66 23.30
N VAL A 72 1.08 17.13 24.45
CA VAL A 72 0.37 17.91 25.48
C VAL A 72 0.82 17.44 26.86
N ALA A 73 1.86 18.06 27.39
CA ALA A 73 2.08 18.19 28.81
C ALA A 73 2.50 19.64 29.03
N ALA A 74 1.50 20.49 29.30
CA ALA A 74 1.66 21.82 29.85
C ALA A 74 1.69 21.71 31.37
#